data_AF-A0A380ZG02-F1
#
_entry.id   AF-A0A380ZG02-F1
#
_cell.length_a   1.000
_cell.length_b   1.000
_cell.length_c   1.000
_cell.angle_alpha   90.00
_cell.angle_beta   90.00
_cell.angle_gamma   90.00
#
_symmetry.space_group_name_H-M   'P 1'
#
loop_
_entity.id
_entity.type
_entity.pdbx_description
1 polymer ?
#
loop_
_entity_poly.entity_id
_entity_poly.type
_entity_poly.pdbx_seq_one_letter_code
_entity_poly.pdbx_strand_id
1 'polypeptide(L)'
;MQKNVTSKSKKHIFLAVPETCYRTSPLFSIPNTTVCFYRIKPTYQCNIVPQKKTILYAPSFFSLWALQYAIENPSLFSSLLCHGKQWTSSLALIWLKLRLQNDQRLMGSDVPSPIIMKALNKYVAIGSHNALPIGTWLQYAKNYKTNYKNLSIPLFWLDNYKSNTNIHAILSKLQEET
;
A
#
# COMPACT_ATOMS: atom_id res chain seq x y z
N MET A 1 -43.41 -25.20 7.15
CA MET A 1 -42.12 -24.74 7.69
C MET A 1 -41.26 -24.23 6.54
N GLN A 2 -41.28 -22.92 6.27
CA GLN A 2 -40.38 -22.31 5.28
C GLN A 2 -39.04 -22.01 5.96
N LYS A 3 -37.95 -22.55 5.39
CA LYS A 3 -36.58 -22.30 5.86
C LYS A 3 -36.26 -20.83 5.59
N ASN A 4 -36.10 -20.04 6.66
CA ASN A 4 -35.52 -18.70 6.60
C ASN A 4 -34.10 -18.83 6.03
N VAL A 5 -33.95 -18.53 4.73
CA VAL A 5 -32.64 -18.28 4.15
C VAL A 5 -32.17 -16.98 4.78
N THR A 6 -31.29 -17.09 5.77
CA THR A 6 -30.58 -15.94 6.34
C THR A 6 -29.78 -15.29 5.21
N SER A 7 -30.35 -14.25 4.61
CA SER A 7 -29.67 -13.33 3.71
C SER A 7 -28.46 -12.78 4.48
N LYS A 8 -27.28 -13.37 4.29
CA LYS A 8 -26.03 -12.83 4.81
C LYS A 8 -25.91 -11.41 4.24
N SER A 9 -25.98 -10.41 5.12
CA SER A 9 -25.77 -9.03 4.72
C SER A 9 -24.41 -8.91 4.02
N LYS A 10 -24.38 -8.15 2.91
CA LYS A 10 -23.12 -7.88 2.19
C LYS A 10 -22.17 -7.16 3.13
N LYS A 11 -20.99 -7.74 3.35
CA LYS A 11 -19.94 -7.17 4.21
C LYS A 11 -19.26 -5.99 3.49
N HIS A 12 -18.81 -4.99 4.24
CA HIS A 12 -18.12 -3.82 3.68
C HIS A 12 -16.67 -3.78 4.18
N ILE A 13 -15.72 -3.66 3.25
CA ILE A 13 -14.29 -3.47 3.54
C ILE A 13 -13.89 -2.09 3.02
N PHE A 14 -13.21 -1.31 3.84
CA PHE A 14 -12.72 0.02 3.46
C PHE A 14 -11.22 -0.04 3.17
N LEU A 15 -10.85 0.25 1.92
CA LEU A 15 -9.48 0.20 1.43
C LEU A 15 -9.02 1.60 1.03
N ALA A 16 -7.98 2.10 1.68
CA ALA A 16 -7.31 3.32 1.28
C ALA A 16 -6.21 2.98 0.27
N VAL A 17 -6.34 3.47 -0.96
CA VAL A 17 -5.44 3.20 -2.08
C VAL A 17 -4.82 4.50 -2.57
N PRO A 18 -3.57 4.50 -3.07
CA PRO A 18 -3.05 5.62 -3.85
C PRO A 18 -4.00 5.98 -4.99
N GLU A 19 -4.27 7.26 -5.19
CA GLU A 19 -5.18 7.77 -6.23
C GLU A 19 -4.77 7.29 -7.63
N THR A 20 -3.47 7.11 -7.82
CA THR A 20 -2.85 6.67 -9.05
C THR A 20 -2.97 5.16 -9.28
N CYS A 21 -3.48 4.35 -8.35
CA CYS A 21 -3.72 2.93 -8.59
C CYS A 21 -4.68 2.72 -9.77
N TYR A 22 -4.34 1.81 -10.69
CA TYR A 22 -5.27 1.41 -11.74
C TYR A 22 -6.56 0.90 -11.08
N ARG A 23 -7.71 1.31 -11.66
CA ARG A 23 -9.05 0.96 -11.15
C ARG A 23 -9.10 -0.51 -10.75
N THR A 24 -9.46 -0.74 -9.48
CA THR A 24 -9.96 -2.01 -8.93
C THR A 24 -9.20 -3.23 -9.45
N SER A 25 -8.02 -3.48 -8.89
CA SER A 25 -7.33 -4.75 -9.10
C SER A 25 -8.32 -5.91 -8.82
N PRO A 26 -8.44 -6.90 -9.71
CA PRO A 26 -9.34 -8.04 -9.53
C PRO A 26 -9.07 -8.81 -8.23
N LEU A 27 -7.90 -8.60 -7.62
CA LEU A 27 -7.51 -9.04 -6.29
C LEU A 27 -8.53 -8.72 -5.18
N PHE A 28 -9.34 -7.67 -5.34
CA PHE A 28 -10.34 -7.26 -4.35
C PHE A 28 -11.78 -7.63 -4.75
N SER A 29 -11.97 -8.40 -5.83
CA SER A 29 -13.27 -8.90 -6.23
C SER A 29 -13.63 -10.14 -5.42
N ILE A 30 -14.28 -9.94 -4.27
CA ILE A 30 -14.62 -11.01 -3.32
C ILE A 30 -16.14 -11.26 -3.34
N PRO A 31 -16.60 -12.52 -3.49
CA PRO A 31 -18.02 -12.85 -3.40
C PRO A 31 -18.61 -12.36 -2.08
N ASN A 32 -19.80 -11.75 -2.13
CA ASN A 32 -20.55 -11.27 -0.96
C ASN A 32 -19.86 -10.17 -0.11
N THR A 33 -18.83 -9.52 -0.65
CA THR A 33 -18.15 -8.39 0.01
C THR A 33 -18.08 -7.18 -0.91
N THR A 34 -18.50 -6.02 -0.40
CA THR A 34 -18.38 -4.72 -1.06
C THR A 34 -17.08 -4.07 -0.61
N VAL A 35 -16.17 -3.77 -1.53
CA VAL A 35 -14.93 -3.04 -1.22
C VAL A 35 -15.10 -1.56 -1.58
N CYS A 36 -15.04 -0.71 -0.57
CA CYS A 36 -15.12 0.74 -0.70
C CYS A 36 -13.70 1.32 -0.78
N PHE A 37 -13.39 2.01 -1.88
CA PHE A 37 -12.05 2.57 -2.12
C PHE A 37 -11.99 4.04 -1.74
N TYR A 38 -11.08 4.39 -0.83
CA TYR A 38 -10.68 5.77 -0.55
C TYR A 38 -9.38 6.06 -1.30
N ARG A 39 -9.34 7.13 -2.08
CA ARG A 39 -8.15 7.50 -2.87
C ARG A 39 -7.31 8.53 -2.11
N ILE A 40 -6.06 8.18 -1.81
CA ILE A 40 -5.08 9.06 -1.19
C ILE A 40 -4.26 9.71 -2.30
N LYS A 41 -4.28 11.05 -2.37
CA LYS A 41 -3.45 11.78 -3.32
C LYS A 41 -1.95 11.56 -3.03
N PRO A 42 -1.08 11.59 -4.04
CA PRO A 42 0.37 11.49 -3.85
C PRO A 42 0.98 12.65 -3.02
N THR A 43 0.22 13.73 -2.79
CA THR A 43 0.58 14.81 -1.85
C THR A 43 0.19 14.51 -0.39
N TYR A 44 -0.27 13.29 -0.09
CA TYR A 44 -0.47 12.73 1.26
C TYR A 44 -1.44 13.47 2.18
N GLN A 45 -2.36 14.22 1.61
CA GLN A 45 -3.52 14.73 2.32
C GLN A 45 -4.65 13.71 2.23
N CYS A 46 -5.00 13.11 3.37
CA CYS A 46 -6.27 12.41 3.54
C CYS A 46 -7.24 13.40 4.19
N ASN A 47 -8.03 14.11 3.38
CA ASN A 47 -9.02 15.07 3.88
C ASN A 47 -10.30 14.39 4.40
N ILE A 48 -10.36 13.06 4.35
CA ILE A 48 -11.53 12.28 4.71
C ILE A 48 -11.19 11.56 6.01
N VAL A 49 -11.82 11.96 7.10
CA VAL A 49 -11.83 11.18 8.35
C VAL A 49 -12.70 9.96 8.09
N PRO A 50 -12.13 8.75 7.97
CA PRO A 50 -12.94 7.56 7.73
C PRO A 50 -13.80 7.30 8.97
N GLN A 51 -15.09 7.03 8.79
CA GLN A 51 -15.96 6.64 9.91
C GLN A 51 -15.52 5.32 10.57
N LYS A 52 -14.72 4.51 9.87
CA LYS A 52 -14.11 3.27 10.36
C LYS A 52 -12.66 3.20 9.89
N LYS A 53 -11.78 2.66 10.74
CA LYS A 53 -10.37 2.43 10.39
C LYS A 53 -10.28 1.67 9.06
N THR A 54 -9.42 2.17 8.17
CA THR A 54 -9.29 1.64 6.81
C THR A 54 -8.04 0.79 6.68
N ILE A 55 -8.03 -0.13 5.71
CA ILE A 55 -6.83 -0.88 5.36
C ILE A 55 -6.03 -0.02 4.38
N LEU A 56 -4.79 0.33 4.71
CA LEU A 56 -3.91 1.05 3.79
C LEU A 56 -3.30 0.07 2.80
N TYR A 57 -3.62 0.20 1.52
CA TYR A 57 -3.07 -0.63 0.46
C TYR A 57 -1.90 0.05 -0.24
N ALA A 58 -0.78 -0.66 -0.35
CA ALA A 58 0.45 -0.11 -0.90
C ALA A 58 1.13 -1.08 -1.89
N PRO A 59 1.01 -0.85 -3.21
CA PRO A 59 1.66 -1.70 -4.18
C PRO A 59 3.12 -1.30 -4.42
N SER A 60 3.98 -2.31 -4.63
CA SER A 60 5.39 -2.16 -4.99
C SER A 60 6.13 -1.20 -4.03
N PHE A 61 6.90 -0.25 -4.56
CA PHE A 61 7.68 0.70 -3.76
C PHE A 61 6.85 1.62 -2.87
N PHE A 62 5.53 1.77 -3.12
CA PHE A 62 4.67 2.50 -2.20
C PHE A 62 4.60 1.88 -0.81
N SER A 63 5.01 0.62 -0.62
CA SER A 63 5.16 0.04 0.72
C SER A 63 6.08 0.86 1.62
N LEU A 64 7.11 1.50 1.05
CA LEU A 64 8.06 2.34 1.79
C LEU A 64 7.40 3.63 2.30
N TRP A 65 6.62 4.27 1.42
CA TRP A 65 5.83 5.45 1.76
C TRP A 65 4.76 5.10 2.80
N ALA A 66 3.95 4.07 2.51
CA ALA A 66 2.78 3.72 3.30
C ALA A 66 3.15 3.36 4.74
N LEU A 67 4.34 2.80 4.94
CA LEU A 67 4.88 2.54 6.27
C LEU A 67 5.10 3.83 7.07
N GLN A 68 5.73 4.84 6.47
CA GLN A 68 5.88 6.14 7.13
C GLN A 68 4.51 6.81 7.36
N TYR A 69 3.65 6.76 6.35
CA TYR A 69 2.33 7.38 6.42
C TYR A 69 1.43 6.80 7.51
N ALA A 70 1.48 5.47 7.71
CA ALA A 70 0.74 4.80 8.76
C ALA A 70 1.22 5.18 10.18
N ILE A 71 2.52 5.46 10.34
CA ILE A 71 3.11 5.90 11.62
C ILE A 71 2.73 7.34 11.93
N GLU A 72 2.71 8.21 10.91
CA GLU A 72 2.28 9.60 11.06
C GLU A 72 0.78 9.69 11.33
N ASN A 73 0.00 8.68 10.93
CA ASN A 73 -1.47 8.69 11.03
C ASN A 73 -2.03 7.38 11.64
N PRO A 74 -1.64 7.01 12.88
CA PRO A 74 -1.95 5.70 13.47
C PRO A 74 -3.45 5.49 13.75
N SER A 75 -4.23 6.56 13.83
CA SER A 75 -5.68 6.50 14.05
C SER A 75 -6.48 6.19 12.77
N LEU A 76 -5.92 6.43 11.58
CA LEU A 76 -6.64 6.32 10.31
C LEU A 76 -6.72 4.87 9.80
N PHE A 77 -5.75 4.03 10.17
CA PHE A 77 -5.56 2.72 9.59
C PHE A 77 -5.71 1.60 10.61
N SER A 78 -6.38 0.52 10.20
CA SER A 78 -6.44 -0.73 10.98
C SER A 78 -5.26 -1.63 10.67
N SER A 79 -4.80 -1.63 9.41
CA SER A 79 -3.69 -2.45 8.96
C SER A 79 -3.05 -1.88 7.69
N LEU A 80 -1.83 -2.33 7.40
CA LEU A 80 -1.10 -2.02 6.18
C LEU A 80 -1.01 -3.29 5.31
N LEU A 81 -1.50 -3.20 4.07
CA LEU A 81 -1.51 -4.27 3.09
C LEU A 81 -0.59 -3.94 1.92
N CYS A 82 0.60 -4.52 1.92
CA CYS A 82 1.59 -4.34 0.87
C CYS A 82 1.44 -5.40 -0.23
N HIS A 83 1.67 -5.04 -1.49
CA HIS A 83 1.55 -5.95 -2.63
C HIS A 83 2.77 -5.92 -3.55
N GLY A 84 3.28 -7.08 -3.94
CA GLY A 84 4.38 -7.24 -4.89
C GLY A 84 5.65 -7.75 -4.23
N LYS A 85 6.83 -7.43 -4.78
CA LYS A 85 8.10 -7.95 -4.26
C LYS A 85 8.42 -7.34 -2.89
N GLN A 86 8.73 -8.18 -1.91
CA GLN A 86 9.15 -7.77 -0.59
C GLN A 86 10.55 -7.15 -0.59
N TRP A 87 10.63 -5.81 -0.43
CA TRP A 87 11.88 -5.03 -0.36
C TRP A 87 12.37 -4.86 1.09
N THR A 88 12.25 -5.89 1.92
CA THR A 88 12.45 -5.77 3.38
C THR A 88 13.78 -6.33 3.86
N SER A 89 14.48 -7.11 3.03
CA SER A 89 15.80 -7.63 3.40
C SER A 89 16.83 -6.51 3.45
N SER A 90 17.78 -6.61 4.38
CA SER A 90 18.86 -5.62 4.53
C SER A 90 19.62 -5.40 3.22
N LEU A 91 19.89 -6.48 2.48
CA LEU A 91 20.59 -6.42 1.18
C LEU A 91 19.75 -5.72 0.12
N ALA A 92 18.45 -6.02 0.02
CA ALA A 92 17.56 -5.36 -0.92
C ALA A 92 17.44 -3.86 -0.64
N LEU A 93 17.41 -3.46 0.63
CA LEU A 93 17.38 -2.06 1.04
C LEU A 93 18.70 -1.33 0.75
N ILE A 94 19.85 -1.97 0.99
CA ILE A 94 21.16 -1.40 0.64
C ILE A 94 21.27 -1.23 -0.87
N TRP A 95 20.91 -2.25 -1.65
CA TRP A 95 20.90 -2.19 -3.10
C TRP A 95 20.00 -1.06 -3.61
N LEU A 96 18.79 -0.92 -3.05
CA LEU A 96 17.87 0.15 -3.42
C LEU A 96 18.44 1.53 -3.13
N LYS A 97 19.04 1.74 -1.96
CA LYS A 97 19.68 3.02 -1.59
C LYS A 97 20.80 3.37 -2.57
N LEU A 98 21.72 2.44 -2.83
CA LEU A 98 22.83 2.65 -3.75
C LEU A 98 22.32 2.96 -5.15
N ARG A 99 21.28 2.25 -5.60
CA ARG A 99 20.69 2.49 -6.92
C ARG A 99 20.09 3.87 -7.04
N LEU A 100 19.30 4.29 -6.04
CA LEU A 100 18.69 5.62 -6.02
C LEU A 100 19.73 6.74 -5.90
N GLN A 101 20.78 6.56 -5.10
CA GLN A 101 21.89 7.54 -5.02
C GLN A 101 22.59 7.69 -6.38
N ASN A 102 22.79 6.58 -7.08
CA ASN A 102 23.38 6.60 -8.41
C ASN A 102 22.46 7.28 -9.42
N ASP A 103 21.15 6.97 -9.40
CA ASP A 103 20.16 7.66 -10.23
C ASP A 103 20.18 9.18 -9.96
N GLN A 104 20.22 9.60 -8.69
CA GLN A 104 20.28 11.02 -8.31
C GLN A 104 21.54 11.70 -8.85
N ARG A 105 22.69 11.03 -8.74
CA ARG A 105 23.97 11.53 -9.26
C ARG A 105 23.94 11.67 -10.77
N LEU A 106 23.38 10.70 -11.49
CA LEU A 106 23.28 10.70 -12.95
C LEU A 106 22.33 11.79 -13.47
N MET A 107 21.23 12.04 -12.75
CA MET A 107 20.26 13.07 -13.14
C MET A 107 20.71 14.48 -12.77
N GLY A 108 21.69 14.63 -11.87
CA GLY A 108 22.19 15.94 -11.40
C GLY A 108 21.15 16.79 -10.67
N SER A 109 19.97 16.24 -10.36
CA SER A 109 18.83 16.94 -9.78
C SER A 109 17.89 15.97 -9.07
N ASP A 110 17.08 16.48 -8.15
CA ASP A 110 16.11 15.66 -7.40
C ASP A 110 14.80 15.48 -8.17
N VAL A 111 14.84 14.59 -9.16
CA VAL A 111 13.73 14.27 -10.08
C VAL A 111 13.13 12.90 -9.76
N PRO A 112 11.96 12.53 -10.34
CA PRO A 112 11.44 11.17 -10.21
C PRO A 112 12.41 10.09 -10.70
N SER A 113 12.56 8.99 -9.95
CA SER A 113 13.41 7.86 -10.36
C SER A 113 12.75 7.08 -11.51
N PRO A 114 13.42 6.90 -12.67
CA PRO A 114 12.88 6.09 -13.77
C PRO A 114 12.62 4.63 -13.37
N ILE A 115 13.43 4.07 -12.46
CA ILE A 115 13.31 2.68 -12.03
C ILE A 115 12.11 2.50 -11.12
N ILE A 116 11.94 3.41 -10.16
CA ILE A 116 10.77 3.40 -9.29
C ILE A 116 9.51 3.62 -10.13
N MET A 117 9.51 4.59 -11.03
CA MET A 117 8.40 4.82 -11.95
C MET A 117 8.08 3.58 -12.80
N LYS A 118 9.07 2.93 -13.39
CA LYS A 118 8.88 1.70 -14.19
C LYS A 118 8.28 0.57 -13.35
N ALA A 119 8.69 0.43 -12.10
CA ALA A 119 8.15 -0.58 -11.21
C ALA A 119 6.73 -0.26 -10.74
N LEU A 120 6.47 1.01 -10.40
CA LEU A 120 5.16 1.50 -10.02
C LEU A 120 4.16 1.42 -11.18
N ASN A 121 4.57 1.74 -12.41
CA ASN A 121 3.70 1.72 -13.59
C ASN A 121 3.09 0.34 -13.92
N LYS A 122 3.57 -0.73 -13.28
CA LYS A 122 2.93 -2.06 -13.31
C LYS A 122 1.64 -2.14 -12.48
N TYR A 123 1.48 -1.26 -11.50
CA TYR A 123 0.40 -1.29 -10.50
C TYR A 123 -0.43 0.01 -10.48
N VAL A 124 0.15 1.13 -10.90
CA VAL A 124 -0.45 2.47 -10.82
C VAL A 124 -0.23 3.24 -12.13
N ALA A 125 -1.22 4.04 -12.56
CA ALA A 125 -1.06 5.07 -13.58
C ALA A 125 -0.44 6.33 -12.95
N ILE A 126 0.89 6.43 -12.98
CA ILE A 126 1.62 7.61 -12.51
C ILE A 126 2.24 8.34 -13.70
N GLY A 127 1.81 9.59 -13.91
CA GLY A 127 2.56 10.55 -14.74
C GLY A 127 3.80 11.05 -13.99
N SER A 128 4.87 11.40 -14.72
CA SER A 128 6.14 11.88 -14.14
C SER A 128 5.99 13.07 -13.19
N HIS A 129 4.96 13.90 -13.40
CA HIS A 129 4.70 15.17 -12.74
C HIS A 129 4.03 14.98 -11.37
N ASN A 130 3.51 13.79 -11.08
CA ASN A 130 2.90 13.41 -9.80
C ASN A 130 3.78 12.41 -9.02
N ALA A 131 4.94 12.05 -9.56
CA ALA A 131 5.83 11.07 -8.96
C ALA A 131 6.73 11.72 -7.89
N LEU A 132 6.98 10.98 -6.80
CA LEU A 132 7.90 11.44 -5.78
C LEU A 132 9.34 11.50 -6.31
N PRO A 133 10.13 12.50 -5.88
CA PRO A 133 11.51 12.64 -6.28
C PRO A 133 12.40 11.57 -5.62
N ILE A 134 13.59 11.34 -6.20
CA ILE A 134 14.55 10.33 -5.73
C ILE A 134 14.91 10.52 -4.25
N GLY A 135 15.09 11.76 -3.80
CA GLY A 135 15.42 12.13 -2.43
C GLY A 135 14.39 11.63 -1.42
N THR A 136 13.10 11.75 -1.76
CA THR A 136 12.01 11.22 -0.92
C THR A 136 12.06 9.70 -0.83
N TRP A 137 12.27 9.00 -1.95
CA TRP A 137 12.43 7.54 -1.93
C TRP A 137 13.65 7.08 -1.11
N LEU A 138 14.75 7.83 -1.19
CA LEU A 138 15.94 7.59 -0.38
C LEU A 138 15.66 7.74 1.10
N GLN A 139 14.90 8.77 1.50
CA GLN A 139 14.49 8.97 2.89
C GLN A 139 13.65 7.79 3.39
N TYR A 140 12.65 7.34 2.62
CA TYR A 140 11.84 6.18 3.00
C TYR A 140 12.67 4.90 3.11
N ALA A 141 13.57 4.66 2.16
CA ALA A 141 14.46 3.50 2.19
C ALA A 141 15.44 3.55 3.40
N LYS A 142 15.90 4.73 3.79
CA LYS A 142 16.75 4.93 4.99
C LYS A 142 15.98 4.62 6.27
N ASN A 143 14.75 5.10 6.36
CA ASN A 143 13.94 5.02 7.58
C ASN A 143 13.17 3.70 7.71
N TYR A 144 13.15 2.86 6.67
CA TYR A 144 12.36 1.62 6.63
C TYR A 144 12.44 0.77 7.90
N LYS A 145 13.65 0.44 8.39
CA LYS A 145 13.80 -0.44 9.58
C LYS A 145 13.26 0.19 10.86
N THR A 146 13.48 1.50 11.03
CA THR A 146 12.99 2.25 12.18
C THR A 146 11.47 2.34 12.12
N ASN A 147 10.94 2.69 10.95
CA ASN A 147 9.51 2.80 10.72
C ASN A 147 8.82 1.44 10.94
N TYR A 148 9.41 0.35 10.47
CA TYR A 148 8.87 -1.00 10.65
C TYR A 148 8.76 -1.37 12.13
N LYS A 149 9.77 -1.03 12.95
CA LYS A 149 9.73 -1.27 14.40
C LYS A 149 8.69 -0.41 15.13
N ASN A 150 8.44 0.79 14.64
CA ASN A 150 7.53 1.75 15.24
C ASN A 150 6.08 1.57 14.77
N LEU A 151 5.83 0.65 13.83
CA LEU A 151 4.49 0.40 13.31
C LEU A 151 3.63 -0.28 14.39
N SER A 152 2.56 0.40 14.80
CA SER A 152 1.63 -0.09 15.82
C SER A 152 0.48 -0.94 15.26
N ILE A 153 0.32 -0.97 13.93
CA ILE A 153 -0.71 -1.73 13.22
C ILE A 153 -0.11 -2.96 12.53
N PRO A 154 -0.89 -4.04 12.34
CA PRO A 154 -0.41 -5.22 11.65
C PRO A 154 -0.07 -4.93 10.18
N LEU A 155 1.05 -5.48 9.73
CA LEU A 155 1.51 -5.43 8.34
C LEU A 155 1.30 -6.78 7.66
N PHE A 156 0.65 -6.77 6.50
CA PHE A 156 0.43 -7.93 5.66
C PHE A 156 1.11 -7.76 4.31
N TRP A 157 1.71 -8.83 3.80
CA TRP A 157 2.39 -8.83 2.51
C TRP A 157 1.74 -9.82 1.53
N LEU A 158 1.32 -9.30 0.39
CA LEU A 158 0.77 -10.07 -0.73
C LEU A 158 1.88 -10.30 -1.74
N ASP A 159 2.34 -11.56 -1.82
CA ASP A 159 3.25 -11.99 -2.86
C ASP A 159 2.44 -12.43 -4.10
N ASN A 160 2.94 -12.05 -5.29
CA ASN A 160 2.32 -12.34 -6.58
C ASN A 160 2.12 -13.85 -6.81
N TYR A 161 2.92 -14.70 -6.15
CA TYR A 161 2.86 -16.15 -6.29
C TYR A 161 1.77 -16.85 -5.47
N LYS A 162 1.14 -16.18 -4.49
CA LYS A 162 0.17 -16.81 -3.55
C LYS A 162 -1.16 -16.06 -3.46
N SER A 163 -1.49 -15.28 -4.50
CA SER A 163 -2.23 -14.02 -4.38
C SER A 163 -3.71 -14.11 -4.04
N ASN A 164 -4.50 -15.05 -4.57
CA ASN A 164 -5.95 -15.00 -4.31
C ASN A 164 -6.35 -15.57 -2.93
N THR A 165 -5.87 -16.75 -2.57
CA THR A 165 -6.27 -17.44 -1.32
C THR A 165 -5.81 -16.68 -0.08
N ASN A 166 -4.62 -16.08 -0.13
CA ASN A 166 -4.08 -15.31 0.99
C ASN A 166 -4.80 -13.98 1.20
N ILE A 167 -5.27 -13.31 0.15
CA ILE A 167 -6.01 -12.05 0.30
C ILE A 167 -7.32 -12.30 1.04
N HIS A 168 -8.07 -13.33 0.66
CA HIS A 168 -9.32 -13.66 1.35
C HIS A 168 -9.08 -14.01 2.82
N ALA A 169 -8.02 -14.75 3.14
CA ALA A 169 -7.66 -15.10 4.51
C ALA A 169 -7.19 -13.89 5.35
N ILE A 170 -6.44 -12.96 4.74
CA ILE A 170 -6.01 -11.73 5.40
C ILE A 170 -7.22 -10.82 5.66
N LEU A 171 -8.10 -10.68 4.68
CA LEU A 171 -9.30 -9.86 4.82
C LEU A 171 -10.31 -10.47 5.78
N SER A 172 -10.39 -11.80 5.89
CA SER A 172 -11.22 -12.43 6.93
C SER A 172 -10.67 -12.19 8.33
N LYS A 173 -9.35 -12.22 8.53
CA LYS A 173 -8.73 -11.90 9.83
C LYS A 173 -8.95 -10.44 10.22
N LEU A 174 -8.78 -9.53 9.26
CA LEU A 174 -9.01 -8.10 9.47
C LEU A 174 -10.48 -7.77 9.81
N GLN A 175 -11.42 -8.66 9.49
CA GLN A 175 -12.84 -8.55 9.85
C GLN A 175 -13.16 -9.00 11.27
N GLU A 176 -12.32 -9.81 11.93
CA GLU A 176 -12.56 -10.25 13.31
C GLU A 176 -12.05 -9.22 14.34
N GLU A 177 -11.12 -8.35 13.92
CA GLU A 177 -10.46 -7.35 14.77
C GLU A 177 -11.08 -5.94 14.67
N THR A 178 -12.15 -5.75 13.87
CA THR A 178 -12.87 -4.47 13.70
C THR A 178 -14.33 -4.55 14.14
#